data_AF-A0A9P5JVR7-F1
#
_entry.id   AF-A0A9P5JVR7-F1
#
_cell.length_a   1.000
_cell.length_b   1.000
_cell.length_c   1.000
_cell.angle_alpha   90.00
_cell.angle_beta   90.00
_cell.angle_gamma   90.00
#
_symmetry.space_group_name_H-M   'P 1'
#
loop_
_entity.id
_entity.type
_entity.pdbx_description
1 polymer ?
#
loop_
_entity_poly.entity_id
_entity_poly.type
_entity_poly.pdbx_seq_one_letter_code
_entity_poly.pdbx_strand_id
1 'polypeptide(L)'
;MAHSLEERCTPLKLEYDSCFNSWFEGYLEPAVSASASPENRAEYSKAKAEEYERKCGKIWESYRDCVQKAVKDKGLDDLLDQARKENPLKEPPRTS
;
A
#
# COMPACT_ATOMS: atom_id res chain seq x y z
N MET A 1 -15.99 5.86 -3.00
CA MET A 1 -14.54 5.87 -2.75
C MET A 1 -14.23 6.88 -1.66
N ALA A 2 -13.16 6.69 -0.90
CA ALA A 2 -12.83 7.56 0.23
C ALA A 2 -12.07 8.83 -0.23
N HIS A 3 -12.32 9.95 0.44
CA HIS A 3 -11.54 11.18 0.27
C HIS A 3 -10.14 11.01 0.89
N SER A 4 -9.17 11.81 0.41
CA SER A 4 -7.84 11.85 1.01
C SER A 4 -7.82 12.76 2.25
N LEU A 5 -6.71 12.77 2.99
CA LEU A 5 -6.47 13.67 4.12
C LEU A 5 -6.57 15.16 3.72
N GLU A 6 -6.26 15.47 2.47
CA GLU A 6 -6.32 16.80 1.90
C GLU A 6 -7.03 16.75 0.54
N GLU A 7 -7.96 17.67 0.29
CA GLU A 7 -8.85 17.61 -0.89
C GLU A 7 -8.08 17.62 -2.20
N ARG A 8 -6.96 18.37 -2.26
CA ARG A 8 -6.08 18.41 -3.44
C ARG A 8 -5.48 17.06 -3.81
N CYS A 9 -5.41 16.12 -2.87
CA CYS A 9 -4.87 14.78 -3.09
C CYS A 9 -5.96 13.76 -3.44
N THR A 10 -7.25 14.10 -3.33
CA THR A 10 -8.36 13.17 -3.59
C THR A 10 -8.36 12.64 -5.03
N PRO A 11 -8.18 13.45 -6.10
CA PRO A 11 -8.15 12.91 -7.47
C PRO A 11 -7.04 11.88 -7.69
N LEU A 12 -5.83 12.15 -7.18
CA LEU A 12 -4.68 11.24 -7.25
C LEU A 12 -4.94 9.94 -6.48
N LYS A 13 -5.61 10.03 -5.32
CA LYS A 13 -6.02 8.85 -4.55
C LYS A 13 -6.99 7.98 -5.34
N LEU A 14 -8.01 8.56 -5.97
CA LEU A 14 -9.01 7.80 -6.72
C LEU A 14 -8.38 7.06 -7.91
N GLU A 15 -7.46 7.71 -8.61
CA GLU A 15 -6.70 7.10 -9.71
C GLU A 15 -5.81 5.95 -9.20
N TYR A 16 -5.09 6.19 -8.11
CA TYR A 16 -4.26 5.17 -7.46
C TYR A 16 -5.08 3.96 -6.98
N ASP A 17 -6.15 4.20 -6.23
CA ASP A 17 -7.02 3.17 -5.67
C ASP A 17 -7.61 2.30 -6.80
N SER A 18 -8.02 2.90 -7.92
CA SER A 18 -8.52 2.18 -9.09
C SER A 18 -7.47 1.26 -9.71
N CYS A 19 -6.24 1.77 -9.91
CA CYS A 19 -5.11 0.98 -10.43
C CYS A 19 -4.75 -0.17 -9.48
N PHE A 20 -4.59 0.15 -8.19
CA PHE A 20 -4.23 -0.81 -7.15
C PHE A 20 -5.28 -1.91 -7.04
N ASN A 21 -6.57 -1.58 -6.95
CA ASN A 21 -7.63 -2.58 -6.82
C ASN A 21 -7.63 -3.55 -8.01
N SER A 22 -7.49 -3.03 -9.23
CA SER A 22 -7.41 -3.86 -10.43
C SER A 22 -6.19 -4.80 -10.43
N TRP A 23 -5.03 -4.32 -9.96
CA TRP A 23 -3.84 -5.16 -9.78
C TRP A 23 -4.01 -6.19 -8.65
N PHE A 24 -4.62 -5.76 -7.54
CA PHE A 24 -4.77 -6.54 -6.32
C PHE A 24 -5.73 -7.71 -6.48
N GLU A 25 -6.83 -7.53 -7.20
CA GLU A 25 -7.74 -8.63 -7.58
C GLU A 25 -7.00 -9.76 -8.32
N GLY A 26 -6.08 -9.41 -9.23
CA GLY A 26 -5.23 -10.37 -9.93
C GLY A 26 -4.04 -10.91 -9.12
N TYR A 27 -3.81 -10.38 -7.92
CA TYR A 27 -2.75 -10.82 -7.01
C TYR A 27 -3.23 -11.89 -6.02
N LEU A 28 -4.46 -11.75 -5.50
CA LEU A 28 -4.94 -12.53 -4.34
C LEU A 28 -5.00 -14.05 -4.56
N GLU A 29 -5.77 -14.52 -5.53
CA GLU A 29 -6.02 -15.96 -5.73
C GLU A 29 -4.72 -16.75 -6.05
N PRO A 30 -3.86 -16.28 -6.98
CA PRO A 30 -2.64 -17.01 -7.27
C PRO A 30 -1.58 -16.85 -6.17
N ALA A 31 -1.61 -15.78 -5.35
CA ALA A 31 -0.71 -15.65 -4.21
C ALA A 31 -0.94 -16.75 -3.16
N VAL A 32 -2.20 -17.10 -2.89
CA VAL A 32 -2.55 -18.20 -1.98
C VAL A 32 -2.01 -19.52 -2.50
N SER A 33 -2.17 -19.78 -3.80
CA SER A 33 -1.66 -21.00 -4.43
C SER A 33 -0.12 -21.05 -4.50
N ALA A 34 0.52 -19.93 -4.85
CA ALA A 34 1.99 -19.80 -4.90
C ALA A 34 2.64 -19.91 -3.51
N SER A 35 1.86 -19.76 -2.44
CA SER A 35 2.34 -19.91 -1.07
C SER A 35 2.75 -21.33 -0.69
N ALA A 36 2.47 -22.33 -1.55
CA ALA A 36 2.82 -23.74 -1.37
C ALA A 36 4.32 -24.00 -1.22
N SER A 37 5.19 -23.19 -1.84
CA SER A 37 6.64 -23.24 -1.61
C SER A 37 7.25 -21.84 -1.48
N PRO A 38 8.36 -21.67 -0.75
CA PRO A 38 9.05 -20.38 -0.65
C PRO A 38 9.53 -19.83 -2.00
N GLU A 39 9.98 -20.71 -2.90
CA GLU A 39 10.53 -20.35 -4.21
C GLU A 39 9.43 -19.84 -5.15
N ASN A 40 8.30 -20.56 -5.24
CA ASN A 40 7.15 -20.14 -6.06
C ASN A 40 6.57 -18.82 -5.55
N ARG A 41 6.53 -18.63 -4.21
CA ARG A 41 6.09 -17.38 -3.61
C ARG A 41 7.02 -16.22 -3.98
N ALA A 42 8.33 -16.42 -3.93
CA ALA A 42 9.31 -15.39 -4.25
C ALA A 42 9.25 -14.98 -5.71
N GLU A 43 9.21 -15.95 -6.64
CA GLU A 43 9.10 -15.68 -8.07
C GLU A 43 7.79 -14.96 -8.42
N TYR A 44 6.66 -15.47 -7.91
CA TYR A 44 5.35 -14.86 -8.13
C TYR A 44 5.30 -13.43 -7.57
N SER A 45 5.78 -13.21 -6.34
CA SER A 45 5.80 -11.90 -5.71
C SER A 45 6.67 -10.91 -6.49
N LYS A 46 7.82 -11.36 -7.00
CA LYS A 46 8.69 -10.54 -7.84
C LYS A 46 8.00 -10.13 -9.15
N ALA A 47 7.42 -11.09 -9.88
CA ALA A 47 6.70 -10.80 -11.13
C ALA A 47 5.54 -9.82 -10.91
N LYS A 48 4.81 -9.98 -9.80
CA LYS A 48 3.71 -9.09 -9.44
C LYS A 48 4.16 -7.70 -8.99
N ALA A 49 5.30 -7.60 -8.33
CA ALA A 49 5.92 -6.31 -8.01
C ALA A 49 6.33 -5.56 -9.29
N GLU A 50 6.96 -6.25 -10.26
CA GLU A 50 7.29 -5.66 -11.57
C GLU A 50 6.04 -5.21 -12.35
N GLU A 51 4.97 -5.99 -12.29
CA GLU A 51 3.67 -5.62 -12.86
C GLU A 51 3.09 -4.36 -12.20
N TYR A 52 3.14 -4.29 -10.86
CA TYR A 52 2.68 -3.15 -10.07
C TYR A 52 3.45 -1.88 -10.43
N GLU A 53 4.78 -1.93 -10.43
CA GLU A 53 5.62 -0.77 -10.73
C GLU A 53 5.34 -0.22 -12.13
N ARG A 54 5.19 -1.10 -13.11
CA ARG A 54 4.88 -0.71 -14.49
C ARG A 54 3.50 -0.05 -14.64
N LYS A 55 2.49 -0.51 -13.88
CA LYS A 55 1.10 -0.04 -14.01
C LYS A 55 0.78 1.12 -13.08
N CYS A 56 1.10 0.99 -11.81
CA CYS A 56 0.66 1.87 -10.74
C CYS A 56 1.79 2.68 -10.10
N GLY A 57 3.07 2.35 -10.35
CA GLY A 57 4.22 2.97 -9.69
C GLY A 57 4.22 4.50 -9.76
N LYS A 58 4.11 5.08 -10.96
CA LYS A 58 4.08 6.55 -11.13
C LYS A 58 2.85 7.23 -10.52
N ILE A 59 1.70 6.55 -10.55
CA ILE A 59 0.44 7.04 -9.95
C ILE A 59 0.58 7.06 -8.43
N TRP A 60 1.14 5.99 -7.87
CA TRP A 60 1.47 5.87 -6.45
C TRP A 60 2.43 6.98 -6.01
N GLU A 61 3.53 7.21 -6.73
CA GLU A 61 4.48 8.27 -6.39
C GLU A 61 3.80 9.63 -6.32
N SER A 62 2.98 9.97 -7.32
CA SER A 62 2.26 11.23 -7.37
C SER A 62 1.30 11.39 -6.18
N TYR A 63 0.52 10.36 -5.85
CA TYR A 63 -0.39 10.37 -4.72
C TYR A 63 0.38 10.44 -3.38
N ARG A 64 1.40 9.60 -3.22
CA ARG A 64 2.25 9.51 -2.03
C ARG A 64 2.89 10.86 -1.71
N ASP A 65 3.47 11.53 -2.71
CA ASP A 65 4.14 12.81 -2.50
C ASP A 65 3.13 13.90 -2.06
N CYS A 66 1.91 13.88 -2.61
CA CYS A 66 0.83 14.78 -2.21
C CYS A 66 0.43 14.56 -0.74
N VAL A 67 0.16 13.30 -0.35
CA VAL A 67 -0.31 12.98 1.00
C VAL A 67 0.81 13.13 2.05
N GLN A 68 2.06 12.79 1.72
CA GLN A 68 3.19 12.99 2.62
C GLN A 68 3.43 14.47 2.92
N LYS A 69 3.25 15.34 1.91
CA LYS A 69 3.28 16.78 2.16
C LYS A 69 2.14 17.20 3.10
N ALA A 70 0.91 16.75 2.87
CA ALA A 70 -0.22 17.06 3.74
C ALA A 70 -0.04 16.54 5.18
N VAL A 71 0.60 15.38 5.35
CA VAL A 71 0.95 14.81 6.67
C VAL A 71 1.91 15.72 7.42
N LYS A 72 2.98 16.18 6.74
CA LYS A 72 3.95 17.13 7.31
C LYS A 72 3.33 18.48 7.62
N ASP A 73 2.52 19.02 6.70
CA ASP A 73 1.82 20.30 6.88
C ASP A 73 0.88 20.27 8.12
N LYS A 74 0.39 19.09 8.50
CA LYS A 74 -0.45 18.87 9.69
C LYS A 74 0.32 18.42 10.94
N GLY A 75 1.65 18.28 10.86
CA GLY A 75 2.51 17.87 11.99
C GLY A 75 2.24 16.45 12.51
N LEU A 76 1.82 15.54 11.62
CA LEU A 76 1.49 14.15 11.98
C LEU A 76 2.63 13.16 11.68
N ASP A 77 3.71 13.63 11.08
CA ASP A 77 4.81 12.81 10.59
C ASP A 77 5.54 12.04 11.70
N ASP A 78 5.89 12.68 12.81
CA ASP A 78 6.56 12.01 13.93
C ASP A 78 5.71 10.87 14.53
N LEU A 79 4.42 11.14 14.75
CA LEU A 79 3.48 10.15 15.30
C LEU A 79 3.28 8.97 14.35
N LEU A 80 3.13 9.24 13.05
CA LEU A 80 3.00 8.19 12.05
C LEU A 80 4.30 7.38 11.92
N ASP A 81 5.46 8.02 11.97
CA ASP A 81 6.75 7.32 11.90
C ASP A 81 7.02 6.45 13.12
N GLN A 82 6.58 6.88 14.31
CA GLN A 82 6.59 6.03 15.49
C GLN A 82 5.67 4.81 15.29
N ALA A 83 4.42 5.03 14.93
CA ALA A 83 3.44 3.95 14.74
C ALA A 83 3.87 2.95 13.66
N ARG A 84 4.51 3.41 12.57
CA ARG A 84 5.01 2.54 11.49
C ARG A 84 6.20 1.65 11.90
N LYS A 85 6.93 2.00 12.97
CA LYS A 85 8.00 1.17 13.53
C LYS A 85 7.46 0.08 14.45
N GLU A 86 6.23 0.22 14.93
CA GLU A 86 5.57 -0.82 15.71
C GLU A 86 5.28 -2.02 14.80
N ASN A 87 5.52 -3.24 15.31
CA ASN A 87 5.17 -4.47 14.62
C ASN A 87 4.04 -5.17 15.38
N PRO A 88 2.79 -4.68 15.25
CA PRO A 88 1.67 -5.08 16.09
C PRO A 88 1.26 -6.55 15.91
N LEU A 89 1.76 -7.25 14.89
CA LEU A 89 1.45 -8.66 14.63
C LEU A 89 2.44 -9.64 15.28
N LYS A 90 3.47 -9.15 16.00
CA LYS A 90 4.40 -10.01 16.76
C LYS A 90 3.80 -10.54 18.05
N GLU A 91 2.91 -9.79 18.68
CA GLU A 91 2.26 -10.16 19.94
C GLU A 91 0.75 -10.25 19.69
N PRO A 92 0.08 -11.32 20.15
CA PRO A 92 -1.38 -11.38 20.07
C PRO A 92 -2.00 -10.21 20.86
N PRO A 93 -3.14 -9.66 20.41
CA PRO A 93 -3.80 -8.56 21.12
C PRO A 93 -4.09 -9.00 22.55
N ARG A 94 -3.73 -8.17 23.52
CA ARG A 94 -4.03 -8.42 24.94
C ARG A 94 -5.54 -8.42 25.09
N THR A 95 -6.12 -9.56 25.46
CA THR A 95 -7.55 -9.65 25.76
C THR A 95 -7.83 -8.78 26.97
N SER A 96 -8.59 -7.71 26.78
CA SER A 96 -9.19 -6.92 27.85
C SER A 96 -10.37 -7.66 28.48
#